data_AF-A0A957HLM4-F1
#
_entry.id   AF-A0A957HLM4-F1
#
_cell.length_a   1.000
_cell.length_b   1.000
_cell.length_c   1.000
_cell.angle_alpha   90.00
_cell.angle_beta   90.00
_cell.angle_gamma   90.00
#
_symmetry.space_group_name_H-M   'P 1'
#
loop_
_entity.id
_entity.type
_entity.pdbx_description
1 polymer ?
#
loop_
_entity_poly.entity_id
_entity_poly.type
_entity_poly.pdbx_seq_one_letter_code
_entity_poly.pdbx_strand_id
1 'polypeptide(L)' 'DQMLEQFRSWANLLVLTHGAEGCTIFHKEGGVCHIPAPTVIEVEPTGAGDIFAAAFLVRYHQTHGDYCEAGHFANQVASQ' A
#
# COMPACT_ATOMS: atom_id res chain seq x y z
N ASP A 1 -1.44 -9.37 -15.46
CA ASP A 1 -0.49 -8.46 -16.15
C ASP A 1 0.90 -9.07 -16.02
N GLN A 2 1.65 -9.23 -17.13
CA GLN A 2 2.94 -9.93 -17.12
C GLN A 2 3.98 -9.22 -16.24
N MET A 3 3.92 -7.89 -16.18
CA MET A 3 4.83 -7.08 -15.37
C MET A 3 4.57 -7.24 -13.87
N LEU A 4 3.29 -7.30 -13.46
CA LEU A 4 2.91 -7.51 -12.07
C LEU A 4 3.42 -8.85 -11.54
N GLU A 5 3.25 -9.93 -12.31
CA GLU A 5 3.73 -11.26 -11.92
C GLU A 5 5.27 -11.29 -11.81
N GLN A 6 5.98 -10.55 -12.67
CA GLN A 6 7.43 -10.41 -12.58
C GLN A 6 7.84 -9.70 -11.28
N PHE A 7 7.22 -8.57 -10.93
CA PHE A 7 7.52 -7.87 -9.68
C PHE A 7 7.16 -8.69 -8.43
N ARG A 8 6.05 -9.43 -8.47
CA ARG A 8 5.66 -10.37 -7.40
C ARG A 8 6.71 -11.46 -7.18
N SER A 9 7.44 -11.86 -8.23
CA SER A 9 8.51 -12.86 -8.10
C SER A 9 9.79 -12.31 -7.42
N TRP A 10 9.99 -10.99 -7.44
CA TRP A 10 11.21 -10.33 -6.93
C TRP A 10 11.11 -9.86 -5.49
N ALA A 11 9.91 -9.57 -4.99
CA ALA A 11 9.69 -9.04 -3.65
C ALA A 11 8.99 -10.05 -2.74
N ASN A 12 9.38 -10.10 -1.45
CA ASN A 12 8.62 -10.86 -0.45
C ASN A 12 7.26 -10.22 -0.15
N LEU A 13 7.20 -8.90 -0.26
CA LEU A 13 6.01 -8.09 -0.09
C LEU A 13 5.98 -7.03 -1.19
N LEU A 14 4.93 -7.01 -1.99
CA LEU A 14 4.72 -6.03 -3.06
C LEU A 14 3.46 -5.22 -2.76
N VAL A 15 3.59 -3.90 -2.72
CA VAL A 15 2.45 -2.99 -2.58
C VAL A 15 2.20 -2.31 -3.93
N LEU A 16 0.98 -2.46 -4.45
CA LEU A 16 0.50 -1.83 -5.67
C LEU A 16 -0.51 -0.76 -5.29
N THR A 17 -0.17 0.51 -5.47
CA THR A 17 -1.07 1.64 -5.24
C THR A 17 -1.90 1.92 -6.48
N HIS A 18 -3.20 2.18 -6.29
CA HIS A 18 -4.18 2.48 -7.34
C HIS A 18 -4.68 3.93 -7.25
N GLY A 19 -3.88 4.83 -6.68
CA GLY A 19 -4.28 6.23 -6.45
C GLY A 19 -5.53 6.32 -5.56
N ALA A 20 -6.55 7.03 -6.03
CA ALA A 20 -7.82 7.20 -5.33
C ALA A 20 -8.62 5.91 -5.11
N GLU A 21 -8.21 4.77 -5.70
CA GLU A 21 -8.84 3.46 -5.47
C GLU A 21 -8.20 2.69 -4.29
N GLY A 22 -7.09 3.18 -3.73
CA GLY A 22 -6.38 2.56 -2.59
C GLY A 22 -5.19 1.72 -3.00
N CYS A 23 -5.04 0.52 -2.45
CA CYS A 23 -3.89 -0.34 -2.74
C CYS A 23 -4.21 -1.84 -2.64
N THR A 24 -3.41 -2.64 -3.34
CA THR A 24 -3.34 -4.10 -3.17
C THR A 24 -1.95 -4.49 -2.67
N ILE A 25 -1.89 -5.36 -1.66
CA ILE A 25 -0.65 -5.89 -1.12
C ILE A 25 -0.58 -7.37 -1.41
N PHE A 26 0.55 -7.83 -1.95
CA PHE A 26 0.84 -9.22 -2.23
C PHE A 26 2.00 -9.70 -1.36
N HIS A 27 1.79 -10.79 -0.64
CA HIS A 27 2.82 -11.52 0.07
C HIS A 27 3.26 -12.75 -0.74
N LYS A 28 4.56 -13.05 -0.75
CA LYS A 28 5.14 -14.16 -1.53
C LYS A 28 4.58 -15.53 -1.15
N GLU A 29 4.13 -15.70 0.09
CA GLU A 29 3.50 -16.94 0.56
C GLU A 29 2.00 -17.05 0.18
N GLY A 30 1.49 -16.14 -0.65
CA GLY A 30 0.14 -16.20 -1.21
C GLY A 30 -0.89 -15.28 -0.54
N GLY A 31 -0.49 -14.50 0.48
CA GLY A 31 -1.37 -13.51 1.11
C GLY A 31 -1.69 -12.35 0.17
N VAL A 32 -2.96 -11.93 0.11
CA VAL A 32 -3.39 -10.75 -0.65
C VAL A 32 -4.30 -9.89 0.22
N CYS A 33 -4.01 -8.59 0.32
CA CYS A 33 -4.84 -7.61 1.01
C CYS A 33 -5.25 -6.49 0.05
N HIS A 34 -6.56 -6.39 -0.19
CA HIS A 34 -7.16 -5.30 -0.96
C HIS A 34 -7.70 -4.26 -0.01
N ILE A 35 -7.25 -3.02 -0.17
CA ILE A 35 -7.51 -1.95 0.78
C ILE A 35 -8.03 -0.75 -0.01
N PRO A 36 -9.34 -0.43 0.08
CA PRO A 36 -9.86 0.76 -0.56
C PRO A 36 -9.29 2.02 0.08
N ALA A 37 -9.10 3.07 -0.71
CA ALA A 37 -8.84 4.41 -0.16
C ALA A 37 -10.12 5.01 0.42
N PRO A 38 -10.02 5.88 1.43
CA PRO A 38 -11.16 6.68 1.88
C PRO A 38 -11.61 7.65 0.78
N THR A 39 -12.92 7.89 0.67
CA THR A 39 -13.46 8.89 -0.25
C THR A 39 -13.17 10.30 0.28
N VAL A 40 -12.20 10.98 -0.31
CA VAL A 40 -11.79 12.35 0.02
C VAL A 40 -11.79 13.24 -1.23
N ILE A 41 -11.93 14.55 -1.04
CA ILE A 41 -11.74 15.51 -2.13
C ILE A 41 -10.24 15.71 -2.29
N GLU A 42 -9.68 15.18 -3.38
CA GLU A 42 -8.27 15.34 -3.72
C GLU A 42 -8.00 16.81 -4.11
N VAL A 43 -7.10 17.47 -3.38
CA VAL A 43 -6.73 18.87 -3.62
C VAL A 43 -5.38 18.95 -4.34
N GLU A 44 -4.37 18.22 -3.86
CA GLU A 44 -3.03 18.16 -4.46
C GLU A 44 -2.42 16.76 -4.25
N PRO A 45 -2.23 15.96 -5.31
CA PRO A 45 -1.73 14.59 -5.19
C PRO A 45 -0.21 14.48 -5.01
N THR A 46 0.53 15.57 -5.22
CA THR A 46 1.99 15.52 -5.22
C THR A 46 2.52 15.07 -3.85
N GLY A 47 3.30 13.98 -3.85
CA GLY A 47 3.90 13.42 -2.64
C GLY A 47 3.05 12.36 -1.92
N ALA A 48 1.82 12.08 -2.37
CA ALA A 48 0.97 11.06 -1.76
C ALA A 48 1.65 9.67 -1.74
N GLY A 49 2.43 9.33 -2.78
CA GLY A 49 3.21 8.09 -2.84
C GLY A 49 4.33 8.02 -1.80
N ASP A 50 5.05 9.12 -1.58
CA ASP A 50 6.13 9.19 -0.57
C ASP A 50 5.56 9.10 0.85
N ILE A 51 4.45 9.81 1.09
CA ILE A 51 3.69 9.76 2.36
C ILE A 51 3.20 8.34 2.61
N PHE A 52 2.59 7.71 1.60
CA PHE A 52 2.13 6.32 1.69
C PHE A 52 3.31 5.39 2.04
N ALA A 53 4.41 5.45 1.31
CA ALA A 53 5.56 4.57 1.51
C ALA A 53 6.16 4.73 2.92
N ALA A 54 6.33 5.98 3.39
CA ALA A 54 6.82 6.25 4.73
C ALA A 54 5.86 5.74 5.81
N ALA A 55 4.57 6.05 5.70
CA ALA A 55 3.55 5.60 6.64
C ALA A 55 3.44 4.07 6.69
N PHE A 56 3.50 3.41 5.53
CA PHE A 56 3.48 1.96 5.41
C PHE A 56 4.66 1.33 6.15
N LEU A 57 5.89 1.75 5.84
CA LEU A 57 7.10 1.15 6.42
C LEU A 57 7.18 1.36 7.93
N VAL A 58 6.81 2.56 8.42
CA VAL A 58 6.75 2.86 9.85
C VAL A 58 5.73 1.95 10.53
N ARG A 59 4.53 1.83 9.97
CA ARG A 59 3.48 1.02 10.58
C ARG A 59 3.79 -0.47 10.55
N TYR A 60 4.26 -0.97 9.42
CA TYR A 60 4.70 -2.35 9.26
C TYR A 60 5.74 -2.76 10.30
N HIS A 61 6.68 -1.86 10.61
CA HIS A 61 7.64 -2.08 11.69
C HIS A 61 6.96 -2.09 13.08
N GLN A 62 6.07 -1.14 13.37
CA GLN A 62 5.36 -1.05 14.65
C GLN A 62 4.46 -2.26 14.94
N THR A 63 3.90 -2.87 13.90
CA THR A 63 3.02 -4.04 14.02
C THR A 63 3.69 -5.36 13.72
N HIS A 64 5.02 -5.38 13.76
CA HIS A 64 5.82 -6.60 13.65
C HIS A 64 5.50 -7.41 12.38
N GLY A 65 5.20 -6.71 11.29
CA GLY A 65 4.98 -7.31 9.99
C GLY A 65 3.52 -7.49 9.57
N ASP A 66 2.54 -6.90 10.26
CA ASP A 66 1.16 -6.86 9.78
C ASP A 66 1.02 -5.89 8.59
N TYR A 67 1.20 -6.43 7.39
CA TYR A 67 1.16 -5.64 6.16
C TYR A 67 -0.24 -5.14 5.82
N CYS A 68 -1.30 -5.81 6.26
CA CYS A 68 -2.66 -5.37 5.97
C CYS A 68 -3.01 -4.14 6.83
N GLU A 69 -2.68 -4.18 8.12
CA GLU A 69 -2.84 -3.03 9.02
C GLU A 69 -1.94 -1.85 8.59
N ALA A 70 -0.70 -2.12 8.17
CA ALA A 70 0.17 -1.11 7.59
C ALA A 70 -0.42 -0.44 6.33
N GLY A 71 -1.03 -1.23 5.44
CA GLY A 71 -1.69 -0.71 4.24
C GLY A 71 -2.91 0.17 4.56
N HIS A 72 -3.72 -0.24 5.53
CA HIS A 72 -4.87 0.57 5.98
C HIS A 72 -4.41 1.92 6.53
N PHE A 73 -3.39 1.91 7.39
CA PHE A 73 -2.81 3.13 7.95
C PHE A 73 -2.23 4.04 6.85
N ALA A 74 -1.46 3.47 5.92
CA ALA A 74 -0.83 4.23 4.86
C ALA A 74 -1.85 4.90 3.92
N ASN A 75 -2.93 4.19 3.54
CA ASN A 75 -4.04 4.79 2.78
C ASN A 75 -4.65 5.97 3.53
N GLN A 76 -4.91 5.83 4.83
CA GLN A 76 -5.51 6.92 5.62
C GLN A 76 -4.60 8.14 5.72
N VAL A 77 -3.29 7.95 5.87
CA VAL A 77 -2.33 9.06 6.01
C VAL A 77 -2.09 9.75 4.67
N ALA A 78 -2.03 9.00 3.57
CA ALA A 78 -1.81 9.54 2.23
C ALA A 78 -3.03 10.25 1.63
N SER A 79 -4.23 10.05 2.20
CA SER A 79 -5.48 10.68 1.75
C SER A 79 -5.89 11.93 2.56
N GLN A 80 -5.00 12.48 3.39
CA GLN A 80 -5.25 13.73 4.14
C GLN A 80 -4.98 14.99 3.32
#